data_AF-A0A9Q9YEZ9-F1
#
_entry.id   AF-A0A9Q9YEZ9-F1
#
_cell.length_a   1.000
_cell.length_b   1.000
_cell.length_c   1.000
_cell.angle_alpha   90.00
_cell.angle_beta   90.00
_cell.angle_gamma   90.00
#
_symmetry.space_group_name_H-M   'P 1'
#
loop_
_entity.id
_entity.type
_entity.pdbx_description
1 polymer ?
#
loop_
_entity_poly.entity_id
_entity_poly.type
_entity_poly.pdbx_seq_one_letter_code
_entity_poly.pdbx_strand_id
1 'polypeptide(L)'
;MQSDNLSDDVEANPDRVDLFYQQGKVACVMFTVLLLLSFLVIGIVTGLNFKNNSQENQTRGLLSDDITPIPFQYKGNKGLCSDGWVLYKNTCYLIVNVYGTWELSKSLCHDHGAHLMVVNSEEELEFISRVVQKSPDYWIGLKRDKMGQWSWVNGDNYHSTPHFWDENKPAHWDTESCIYLKGSDTVHRKLMHDADCHSERYHICEQKLEKGTW
;
A
#
# COMPACT_ATOMS: atom_id res chain seq x y z
N MET A 1 77.40 60.66 -2.55
CA MET A 1 76.97 59.42 -3.22
C MET A 1 77.57 58.27 -2.45
N GLN A 2 76.77 57.51 -1.70
CA GLN A 2 76.73 56.05 -1.80
C GLN A 2 75.51 55.58 -0.99
N SER A 3 74.78 54.67 -1.61
CA SER A 3 73.44 54.17 -1.32
C SER A 3 73.38 53.12 -0.21
N ASP A 4 72.17 52.95 0.32
CA ASP A 4 71.70 51.91 1.24
C ASP A 4 72.03 50.47 0.79
N ASN A 5 72.13 49.56 1.76
CA ASN A 5 71.52 48.23 1.66
C ASN A 5 71.35 47.62 3.05
N LEU A 6 70.08 47.42 3.41
CA LEU A 6 69.60 46.66 4.56
C LEU A 6 69.10 45.31 4.02
N SER A 7 69.60 44.20 4.55
CA SER A 7 69.05 42.87 4.32
C SER A 7 69.17 42.07 5.61
N ASP A 8 68.07 42.03 6.38
CA ASP A 8 67.87 41.11 7.50
C ASP A 8 67.11 39.89 6.98
N ASP A 9 67.76 38.73 6.93
CA ASP A 9 67.11 37.45 6.66
C ASP A 9 66.59 36.86 7.99
N VAL A 10 65.26 36.74 8.11
CA VAL A 10 64.59 36.06 9.22
C VAL A 10 64.44 34.58 8.86
N GLU A 11 65.21 33.71 9.52
CA GLU A 11 65.16 32.26 9.33
C GLU A 11 63.94 31.66 10.06
N ALA A 12 63.08 30.94 9.33
CA ALA A 12 61.86 30.34 9.86
C ALA A 12 62.14 29.01 10.59
N ASN A 13 61.56 28.82 11.79
CA ASN A 13 61.71 27.61 12.60
C ASN A 13 60.91 26.40 12.02
N PRO A 14 61.58 25.32 11.56
CA PRO A 14 60.94 24.18 10.90
C PRO A 14 59.98 23.37 11.79
N ASP A 15 60.27 23.21 13.09
CA ASP A 15 59.43 22.43 14.01
C ASP A 15 58.04 23.07 14.23
N ARG A 16 57.98 24.41 14.13
CA ARG A 16 56.72 25.17 14.24
C ARG A 16 55.87 24.98 12.98
N VAL A 17 56.48 24.86 11.81
CA VAL A 17 55.78 24.66 10.52
C VAL A 17 55.13 23.28 10.48
N ASP A 18 55.77 22.25 11.02
CA ASP A 18 55.23 20.88 11.08
C ASP A 18 54.00 20.75 11.99
N LEU A 19 54.00 21.40 13.16
CA LEU A 19 52.84 21.43 14.06
C LEU A 19 51.61 22.07 13.40
N PHE A 20 51.78 23.19 12.71
CA PHE A 20 50.69 23.84 11.98
C PHE A 20 50.23 23.02 10.77
N TYR A 21 51.15 22.36 10.07
CA TYR A 21 50.84 21.49 8.94
C TYR A 21 50.08 20.22 9.38
N GLN A 22 50.46 19.62 10.51
CA GLN A 22 49.77 18.46 11.09
C GLN A 22 48.39 18.84 11.65
N GLN A 23 48.27 19.97 12.34
CA GLN A 23 46.96 20.48 12.77
C GLN A 23 46.04 20.80 11.58
N GLY A 24 46.59 21.39 10.51
CA GLY A 24 45.86 21.64 9.26
C GLY A 24 45.40 20.36 8.58
N LYS A 25 46.22 19.30 8.58
CA LYS A 25 45.84 17.97 8.07
C LYS A 25 44.72 17.33 8.88
N VAL A 26 44.83 17.34 10.22
CA VAL A 26 43.79 16.77 11.09
C VAL A 26 42.48 17.55 10.92
N ALA A 27 42.54 18.88 10.87
CA ALA A 27 41.36 19.70 10.60
C ALA A 27 40.74 19.39 9.23
N CYS A 28 41.56 19.20 8.20
CA CYS A 28 41.11 18.81 6.86
C CYS A 28 40.45 17.42 6.85
N VAL A 29 41.06 16.43 7.50
CA VAL A 29 40.50 15.07 7.62
C VAL A 29 39.20 15.09 8.42
N MET A 30 39.12 15.86 9.50
CA MET A 30 37.87 16.00 10.26
C MET A 30 36.79 16.67 9.44
N PHE A 31 37.12 17.71 8.66
CA PHE A 31 36.17 18.39 7.80
C PHE A 31 35.66 17.49 6.67
N THR A 32 36.54 16.71 6.02
CA THR A 32 36.12 15.75 4.99
C THR A 32 35.25 14.63 5.56
N VAL A 33 35.57 14.12 6.75
CA VAL A 33 34.73 13.13 7.45
C VAL A 33 33.35 13.71 7.78
N LEU A 34 33.28 14.95 8.28
CA LEU A 34 32.00 15.60 8.58
C LEU A 34 31.15 15.82 7.33
N LEU A 35 31.77 16.21 6.21
CA LEU A 35 31.07 16.34 4.93
C LEU A 35 30.53 14.98 4.47
N LEU A 36 31.33 13.92 4.50
CA LEU A 36 30.90 12.57 4.10
C LEU A 36 29.75 12.06 4.97
N LEU A 37 29.82 12.25 6.29
CA LEU A 37 28.72 11.89 7.20
C LEU A 37 27.44 12.68 6.90
N SER A 38 27.55 13.98 6.60
CA SER A 38 26.40 14.80 6.24
C SER A 38 25.72 14.33 4.97
N PHE A 39 26.48 13.96 3.92
CA PHE A 39 25.93 13.44 2.67
C PHE A 39 25.21 12.10 2.86
N LEU A 40 25.76 11.21 3.69
CA LEU A 40 25.12 9.94 4.01
C LEU A 40 23.78 10.14 4.74
N VAL A 41 23.73 11.04 5.73
CA VAL A 41 22.49 11.36 6.45
C VAL A 41 21.45 11.98 5.52
N ILE A 42 21.85 12.92 4.66
CA ILE A 42 20.96 13.54 3.67
C ILE A 42 20.39 12.47 2.72
N GLY A 43 21.22 11.58 2.19
CA GLY A 43 20.79 10.50 1.29
C GLY A 43 19.79 9.53 1.94
N ILE A 44 19.98 9.19 3.22
CA ILE A 44 19.04 8.34 3.97
C ILE A 44 17.70 9.07 4.16
N VAL A 45 17.73 10.34 4.59
CA VAL A 45 16.51 11.14 4.82
C VAL A 45 15.74 11.36 3.53
N THR A 46 16.41 11.69 2.42
CA THR A 46 15.73 11.86 1.12
C THR A 46 15.18 10.54 0.59
N GLY A 47 15.88 9.42 0.75
CA GLY A 47 15.39 8.09 0.38
C GLY A 47 14.14 7.65 1.15
N LEU A 48 14.09 7.90 2.47
CA LEU A 48 12.90 7.63 3.29
C LEU A 48 11.71 8.50 2.89
N ASN A 49 11.93 9.80 2.65
CA ASN A 49 10.88 10.70 2.19
C ASN A 49 10.39 10.35 0.78
N PHE A 50 11.27 9.93 -0.13
CA PHE A 50 10.92 9.49 -1.48
C PHE A 50 10.01 8.25 -1.46
N LYS A 51 10.28 7.30 -0.56
CA LYS A 51 9.43 6.11 -0.37
C LYS A 51 8.03 6.48 0.14
N ASN A 52 7.93 7.42 1.09
CA ASN A 52 6.64 7.91 1.59
C ASN A 52 5.84 8.66 0.50
N ASN A 53 6.50 9.54 -0.25
CA ASN A 53 5.88 10.34 -1.31
C ASN A 53 5.36 9.48 -2.48
N SER A 54 5.99 8.33 -2.74
CA SER A 54 5.54 7.39 -3.79
C SER A 54 4.20 6.73 -3.48
N GLN A 55 3.89 6.43 -2.21
CA GLN A 55 2.63 5.79 -1.83
C GLN A 55 1.48 6.81 -1.75
N GLU A 56 1.74 7.99 -1.18
CA GLU A 56 0.71 9.03 -0.99
C GLU A 56 0.20 9.63 -2.31
N ASN A 57 1.08 9.78 -3.31
CA ASN A 57 0.68 10.29 -4.64
C ASN A 57 -0.14 9.29 -5.44
N GLN A 58 0.04 7.99 -5.21
CA GLN A 58 -0.69 6.94 -5.92
C GLN A 58 -2.13 6.82 -5.38
N THR A 59 -2.33 7.00 -4.08
CA THR A 59 -3.65 6.98 -3.43
C THR A 59 -4.50 8.21 -3.78
N ARG A 60 -3.89 9.40 -3.89
CA ARG A 60 -4.62 10.65 -4.16
C ARG A 60 -5.18 10.79 -5.58
N GLY A 61 -4.52 10.21 -6.58
CA GLY A 61 -4.97 10.30 -7.97
C GLY A 61 -6.19 9.42 -8.30
N LEU A 62 -6.46 8.38 -7.50
CA LEU A 62 -7.44 7.35 -7.80
C LEU A 62 -8.81 7.55 -7.13
N LEU A 63 -8.90 8.42 -6.12
CA LEU A 63 -10.11 8.58 -5.28
C LEU A 63 -11.20 9.49 -5.87
N SER A 64 -10.99 10.14 -7.03
CA SER A 64 -11.91 11.15 -7.57
C SER A 64 -12.71 10.69 -8.80
N ASP A 65 -12.10 9.93 -9.71
CA ASP A 65 -12.60 9.87 -11.09
C ASP A 65 -13.13 8.50 -11.56
N ASP A 66 -12.91 7.41 -10.81
CA ASP A 66 -13.21 6.02 -11.26
C ASP A 66 -14.35 5.30 -10.49
N ILE A 67 -15.08 6.00 -9.60
CA ILE A 67 -16.33 5.47 -9.04
C ILE A 67 -17.42 5.60 -10.11
N THR A 68 -17.36 4.73 -11.11
CA THR A 68 -18.41 4.63 -12.12
C THR A 68 -19.71 4.17 -11.43
N PRO A 69 -20.83 4.89 -11.61
CA PRO A 69 -22.12 4.45 -11.10
C PRO A 69 -22.41 3.04 -11.62
N ILE A 70 -22.72 2.13 -10.70
CA ILE A 70 -23.09 0.75 -11.02
C ILE A 70 -24.21 0.80 -12.07
N PRO A 71 -24.11 0.10 -13.23
CA PRO A 71 -25.11 0.15 -14.31
C PRO A 71 -26.51 -0.37 -13.91
N PHE A 72 -26.65 -0.87 -12.69
CA PHE A 72 -27.91 -1.28 -12.12
C PHE A 72 -28.29 -0.26 -11.05
N GLN A 73 -29.35 0.51 -11.30
CA GLN A 73 -30.00 1.28 -10.25
C GLN A 73 -30.63 0.31 -9.24
N TYR A 74 -29.81 -0.31 -8.40
CA TYR A 74 -30.29 -0.85 -7.15
C TYR A 74 -30.66 0.36 -6.32
N LYS A 75 -31.96 0.63 -6.23
CA LYS A 75 -32.54 1.70 -5.44
C LYS A 75 -32.29 1.37 -3.97
N GLY A 76 -31.07 1.64 -3.49
CA GLY A 76 -30.69 1.48 -2.10
C GLY A 76 -31.72 2.20 -1.24
N ASN A 77 -32.11 1.58 -0.13
CA ASN A 77 -32.93 2.26 0.87
C ASN A 77 -32.23 3.59 1.20
N LYS A 78 -32.89 4.71 0.90
CA LYS A 78 -32.41 6.04 1.29
C LYS A 78 -32.16 6.02 2.79
N GLY A 79 -30.89 6.12 3.20
CA GLY A 79 -30.52 6.41 4.60
C GLY A 79 -29.69 5.37 5.35
N LEU A 80 -29.23 4.27 4.74
CA LEU A 80 -28.37 3.30 5.46
C LEU A 80 -26.91 3.26 4.96
N CYS A 81 -26.69 3.22 3.65
CA CYS A 81 -25.36 3.28 3.06
C CYS A 81 -25.14 4.62 2.36
N SER A 82 -23.88 5.04 2.27
CA SER A 82 -23.47 6.21 1.49
C SER A 82 -23.76 6.03 0.00
N ASP A 83 -23.85 7.14 -0.74
CA ASP A 83 -24.05 7.09 -2.20
C ASP A 83 -22.95 6.27 -2.89
N GLY A 84 -23.34 5.44 -3.87
CA GLY A 84 -22.44 4.51 -4.57
C GLY A 84 -22.25 3.15 -3.89
N TRP A 85 -22.70 2.99 -2.65
CA TRP A 85 -22.68 1.70 -1.94
C TRP A 85 -23.98 0.92 -2.14
N VAL A 86 -23.88 -0.41 -2.17
CA VAL A 86 -25.02 -1.30 -2.25
C VAL A 86 -25.23 -1.98 -0.90
N LEU A 87 -26.45 -1.87 -0.36
CA LEU A 87 -26.83 -2.53 0.88
C LEU A 87 -27.25 -3.98 0.62
N TYR A 88 -26.68 -4.91 1.38
CA TYR A 88 -27.22 -6.25 1.54
C TYR A 88 -27.23 -6.65 3.02
N LYS A 89 -28.42 -6.98 3.52
CA LYS A 89 -28.68 -7.19 4.95
C LYS A 89 -28.19 -5.99 5.77
N ASN A 90 -27.16 -6.17 6.60
CA ASN A 90 -26.61 -5.14 7.49
C ASN A 90 -25.19 -4.73 7.08
N THR A 91 -24.85 -4.89 5.80
CA THR A 91 -23.52 -4.62 5.26
C THR A 91 -23.66 -3.80 3.97
N CYS A 92 -22.88 -2.73 3.87
CA CYS A 92 -22.72 -1.92 2.69
C CYS A 92 -21.52 -2.43 1.90
N TYR A 93 -21.65 -2.55 0.57
CA TYR A 93 -20.57 -2.96 -0.32
C TYR A 93 -20.28 -1.88 -1.35
N LEU A 94 -19.00 -1.61 -1.61
CA LEU A 94 -18.53 -0.70 -2.65
C LEU A 94 -17.72 -1.48 -3.67
N ILE A 95 -18.11 -1.40 -4.94
CA ILE A 95 -17.33 -1.96 -6.04
C ILE A 95 -16.40 -0.86 -6.53
N VAL A 96 -15.10 -1.02 -6.32
CA VAL A 96 -14.10 -0.05 -6.74
C VAL A 96 -13.48 -0.52 -8.05
N ASN A 97 -13.79 0.22 -9.12
CA ASN A 97 -13.37 -0.08 -10.48
C ASN A 97 -11.98 0.48 -10.82
N VAL A 98 -11.07 0.42 -9.85
CA VAL A 98 -9.68 0.86 -9.98
C VAL A 98 -8.78 -0.37 -9.88
N TYR A 99 -7.94 -0.57 -10.89
CA TYR A 99 -6.90 -1.59 -10.86
C TYR A 99 -5.88 -1.28 -9.78
N GLY A 100 -5.65 -2.24 -8.89
CA GLY A 100 -4.65 -2.13 -7.84
C GLY A 100 -4.17 -3.47 -7.31
N THR A 101 -2.99 -3.45 -6.69
CA THR A 101 -2.48 -4.58 -5.90
C THR A 101 -3.37 -4.81 -4.69
N TRP A 102 -3.29 -6.01 -4.09
CA TRP A 102 -4.12 -6.32 -2.92
C TRP A 102 -3.91 -5.33 -1.76
N GLU A 103 -2.66 -4.91 -1.52
CA GLU A 103 -2.36 -3.93 -0.46
C GLU A 103 -2.88 -2.52 -0.81
N LEU A 104 -2.81 -2.10 -2.08
CA LEU A 104 -3.41 -0.82 -2.51
C LEU A 104 -4.94 -0.86 -2.35
N SER A 105 -5.58 -1.93 -2.80
CA SER A 105 -7.03 -2.13 -2.65
C SER A 105 -7.47 -2.16 -1.18
N LYS A 106 -6.69 -2.78 -0.31
CA LYS A 106 -6.90 -2.74 1.14
C LYS A 106 -6.83 -1.32 1.68
N SER A 107 -5.83 -0.54 1.27
CA SER A 107 -5.69 0.87 1.67
C SER A 107 -6.88 1.71 1.19
N LEU A 108 -7.31 1.55 -0.06
CA LEU A 108 -8.44 2.30 -0.61
C LEU A 108 -9.75 1.99 0.12
N CYS A 109 -10.01 0.71 0.46
CA CYS A 109 -11.16 0.39 1.31
C CYS A 109 -11.06 1.03 2.71
N HIS A 110 -9.86 1.03 3.30
CA HIS A 110 -9.64 1.68 4.59
C HIS A 110 -9.90 3.19 4.54
N ASP A 111 -9.50 3.87 3.46
CA ASP A 111 -9.75 5.30 3.26
C ASP A 111 -11.26 5.63 3.16
N HIS A 112 -12.07 4.64 2.78
CA HIS A 112 -13.53 4.71 2.80
C HIS A 112 -14.16 4.27 4.14
N GLY A 113 -13.37 4.03 5.20
CA GLY A 113 -13.87 3.55 6.48
C GLY A 113 -14.38 2.10 6.45
N ALA A 114 -13.84 1.30 5.52
CA ALA A 114 -14.25 -0.06 5.22
C ALA A 114 -13.04 -1.01 5.19
N HIS A 115 -13.27 -2.28 4.87
CA HIS A 115 -12.19 -3.22 4.57
C HIS A 115 -12.52 -4.01 3.30
N LEU A 116 -11.54 -4.71 2.72
CA LEU A 116 -11.83 -5.65 1.63
C LEU A 116 -12.86 -6.69 2.09
N MET A 117 -13.78 -7.06 1.21
CA MET A 117 -14.89 -7.96 1.49
C MET A 117 -14.43 -9.28 2.12
N VAL A 118 -15.16 -9.74 3.13
CA VAL A 118 -15.00 -11.04 3.80
C VAL A 118 -16.21 -11.89 3.45
N VAL A 119 -15.97 -13.12 3.00
CA VAL A 119 -17.08 -14.00 2.60
C VAL A 119 -17.59 -14.77 3.82
N ASN A 120 -18.76 -14.39 4.31
CA ASN A 120 -19.38 -14.94 5.51
C ASN A 120 -20.47 -15.97 5.19
N SER A 121 -21.11 -15.90 4.01
CA SER A 121 -22.17 -16.83 3.63
C SER A 121 -22.30 -17.03 2.12
N GLU A 122 -23.02 -18.10 1.74
CA GLU A 122 -23.30 -18.38 0.32
C GLU A 122 -24.24 -17.33 -0.29
N GLU A 123 -25.22 -16.85 0.49
CA GLU A 123 -26.17 -15.84 0.02
C GLU A 123 -25.53 -14.47 -0.17
N GLU A 124 -24.50 -14.15 0.62
CA GLU A 124 -23.66 -12.97 0.42
C GLU A 124 -22.89 -13.07 -0.91
N LEU A 125 -22.26 -14.22 -1.17
CA LEU A 125 -21.53 -14.43 -2.43
C LEU A 125 -22.48 -14.39 -3.64
N GLU A 126 -23.67 -14.98 -3.52
CA GLU A 126 -24.71 -14.92 -4.55
C GLU A 126 -25.16 -13.47 -4.81
N PHE A 127 -25.38 -12.68 -3.76
CA PHE A 127 -25.71 -11.27 -3.91
C PHE A 127 -24.61 -10.52 -4.67
N ILE A 128 -23.35 -10.67 -4.26
CA ILE A 128 -22.21 -10.01 -4.90
C ILE A 128 -22.04 -10.43 -6.36
N SER A 129 -22.25 -11.71 -6.69
CA SER A 129 -22.18 -12.21 -8.07
C SER A 129 -23.16 -11.53 -9.03
N ARG A 130 -24.26 -10.94 -8.50
CA ARG A 130 -25.25 -10.20 -9.29
C ARG A 130 -24.94 -8.71 -9.40
N VAL A 131 -24.05 -8.20 -8.56
CA VAL A 131 -23.67 -6.77 -8.50
C VAL A 131 -22.42 -6.50 -9.32
N VAL A 132 -21.46 -7.43 -9.30
CA VAL A 132 -20.18 -7.29 -10.02
C VAL A 132 -20.34 -7.51 -11.53
N GLN A 133 -19.44 -6.91 -12.31
CA GLN A 133 -19.39 -7.12 -13.76
C GLN A 133 -18.78 -8.48 -14.08
N LYS A 134 -19.11 -9.02 -15.27
CA LYS A 134 -18.55 -10.27 -15.81
C LYS A 134 -17.02 -10.30 -15.86
N SER A 135 -16.44 -9.15 -16.16
CA SER A 135 -15.01 -8.91 -16.23
C SER A 135 -14.83 -7.43 -15.90
N PRO A 136 -13.90 -7.05 -15.02
CA PRO A 136 -12.73 -7.82 -14.56
C PRO A 136 -13.00 -8.68 -13.31
N ASP A 137 -11.92 -9.16 -12.70
CA ASP A 137 -11.91 -9.89 -11.42
C ASP A 137 -11.72 -8.92 -10.24
N TYR A 138 -12.09 -9.36 -9.02
CA TYR A 138 -12.15 -8.47 -7.85
C TYR A 138 -11.43 -9.02 -6.63
N TRP A 139 -10.47 -8.30 -6.07
CA TRP A 139 -9.85 -8.62 -4.79
C TRP A 139 -10.88 -8.66 -3.66
N ILE A 140 -10.70 -9.64 -2.77
CA ILE A 140 -11.39 -9.76 -1.48
C ILE A 140 -10.37 -9.86 -0.35
N GLY A 141 -10.84 -9.80 0.88
CA GLY A 141 -10.04 -9.64 2.08
C GLY A 141 -9.32 -10.90 2.57
N LEU A 142 -9.19 -11.95 1.76
CA LEU A 142 -8.47 -13.16 2.14
C LEU A 142 -7.05 -13.16 1.56
N LYS A 143 -6.08 -13.47 2.41
CA LYS A 143 -4.66 -13.59 2.06
C LYS A 143 -4.04 -14.80 2.74
N ARG A 144 -3.10 -15.43 2.05
CA ARG A 144 -2.20 -16.45 2.60
C ARG A 144 -0.79 -15.89 2.68
N ASP A 145 -0.17 -15.99 3.85
CA ASP A 145 1.22 -15.61 4.02
C ASP A 145 2.21 -16.66 3.45
N LYS A 146 3.50 -16.35 3.53
CA LYS A 146 4.59 -17.25 3.08
C LYS A 146 4.73 -18.53 3.91
N MET A 147 4.15 -18.55 5.10
CA MET A 147 4.11 -19.73 5.98
C MET A 147 2.88 -20.61 5.70
N GLY A 148 2.03 -20.21 4.74
CA GLY A 148 0.82 -20.93 4.36
C GLY A 148 -0.39 -20.62 5.23
N GLN A 149 -0.34 -19.59 6.09
CA GLN A 149 -1.44 -19.24 6.99
C GLN A 149 -2.43 -18.29 6.31
N TRP A 150 -3.70 -18.65 6.35
CA TRP A 150 -4.80 -17.85 5.83
C TRP A 150 -5.30 -16.84 6.87
N SER A 151 -5.57 -15.62 6.42
CA SER A 151 -6.11 -14.55 7.28
C SER A 151 -7.10 -13.67 6.52
N TRP A 152 -8.20 -13.34 7.18
CA TRP A 152 -9.13 -12.30 6.72
C TRP A 152 -8.67 -10.93 7.23
N VAL A 153 -8.86 -9.88 6.40
CA VAL A 153 -8.47 -8.50 6.73
C VAL A 153 -9.13 -7.94 7.99
N ASN A 154 -10.30 -8.46 8.37
CA ASN A 154 -11.04 -8.02 9.56
C ASN A 154 -10.66 -8.82 10.82
N GLY A 155 -9.77 -9.80 10.71
CA GLY A 155 -9.35 -10.66 11.81
C GLY A 155 -10.28 -11.84 12.11
N ASP A 156 -11.34 -12.05 11.33
CA ASP A 156 -12.21 -13.21 11.49
C ASP A 156 -11.41 -14.51 11.30
N ASN A 157 -11.74 -15.52 12.09
CA ASN A 157 -11.07 -16.82 11.99
C ASN A 157 -11.40 -17.45 10.63
N TYR A 158 -10.37 -17.66 9.81
CA TYR A 158 -10.48 -18.33 8.51
C TYR A 158 -11.31 -19.61 8.59
N HIS A 159 -11.07 -20.47 9.59
CA HIS A 159 -11.78 -21.75 9.74
C HIS A 159 -13.25 -21.63 10.16
N SER A 160 -13.72 -20.43 10.51
CA SER A 160 -15.11 -20.18 10.91
C SER A 160 -16.00 -19.70 9.75
N THR A 161 -15.42 -19.35 8.62
CA THR A 161 -16.13 -18.90 7.42
C THR A 161 -16.19 -20.01 6.36
N PRO A 162 -17.28 -20.11 5.57
CA PRO A 162 -17.31 -21.02 4.43
C PRO A 162 -16.26 -20.63 3.37
N HIS A 163 -15.76 -21.63 2.64
CA HIS A 163 -14.78 -21.43 1.57
C HIS A 163 -15.36 -21.84 0.22
N PHE A 164 -15.45 -20.89 -0.69
CA PHE A 164 -16.07 -21.03 -2.00
C PHE A 164 -15.04 -21.09 -3.12
N TRP A 165 -14.05 -21.96 -2.95
CA TRP A 165 -12.98 -22.21 -3.93
C TRP A 165 -13.57 -22.72 -5.25
N ASP A 166 -13.08 -22.16 -6.36
CA ASP A 166 -13.32 -22.71 -7.70
C ASP A 166 -12.60 -24.06 -7.85
N GLU A 167 -12.98 -24.80 -8.90
CA GLU A 167 -12.39 -26.10 -9.19
C GLU A 167 -10.86 -25.99 -9.34
N ASN A 168 -10.15 -26.88 -8.64
CA ASN A 168 -8.68 -26.92 -8.60
C ASN A 168 -8.03 -25.70 -7.94
N LYS A 169 -8.74 -25.01 -7.04
CA LYS A 169 -8.22 -23.91 -6.22
C LYS A 169 -8.17 -24.25 -4.72
N PRO A 170 -7.23 -23.64 -3.97
CA PRO A 170 -6.13 -22.78 -4.42
C PRO A 170 -5.07 -23.56 -5.23
N ALA A 171 -4.46 -22.93 -6.24
CA ALA A 171 -3.52 -23.58 -7.17
C ALA A 171 -2.05 -23.35 -6.79
N HIS A 172 -1.71 -22.20 -6.22
CA HIS A 172 -0.38 -21.89 -5.71
C HIS A 172 -0.36 -22.23 -4.22
N TRP A 173 0.67 -22.93 -3.75
CA TRP A 173 0.76 -23.42 -2.36
C TRP A 173 2.11 -23.14 -1.70
N ASP A 174 3.09 -22.68 -2.47
CA ASP A 174 4.48 -22.43 -2.08
C ASP A 174 4.82 -20.94 -1.88
N THR A 175 3.87 -20.06 -2.19
CA THR A 175 4.06 -18.60 -2.19
C THR A 175 2.95 -17.87 -1.43
N GLU A 176 3.22 -16.62 -1.07
CA GLU A 176 2.19 -15.69 -0.62
C GLU A 176 1.14 -15.53 -1.71
N SER A 177 -0.15 -15.58 -1.34
CA SER A 177 -1.23 -15.51 -2.32
C SER A 177 -2.40 -14.71 -1.77
N CYS A 178 -3.00 -13.90 -2.64
CA CYS A 178 -4.16 -13.08 -2.33
C CYS A 178 -5.36 -13.59 -3.12
N ILE A 179 -6.55 -13.43 -2.56
CA ILE A 179 -7.76 -14.04 -3.10
C ILE A 179 -8.64 -13.02 -3.79
N TYR A 180 -9.12 -13.40 -4.96
CA TYR A 180 -10.08 -12.63 -5.74
C TYR A 180 -11.32 -13.48 -6.05
N LEU A 181 -12.43 -12.79 -6.31
CA LEU A 181 -13.60 -13.36 -6.95
C LEU A 181 -13.48 -13.19 -8.46
N LYS A 182 -13.65 -14.30 -9.18
CA LYS A 182 -13.70 -14.29 -10.65
C LYS A 182 -15.01 -13.65 -11.11
N GLY A 183 -14.94 -12.72 -12.06
CA GLY A 183 -16.15 -12.16 -12.68
C GLY A 183 -16.91 -13.23 -13.50
N SER A 184 -18.25 -13.22 -13.46
CA SER A 184 -19.08 -14.18 -14.23
C SER A 184 -20.49 -13.64 -14.51
N ASP A 185 -21.08 -14.01 -15.66
CA ASP A 185 -22.48 -13.70 -16.01
C ASP A 185 -23.51 -14.59 -15.30
N THR A 186 -23.02 -15.56 -14.54
CA THR A 186 -23.82 -16.63 -13.96
C THR A 186 -23.56 -16.67 -12.48
N VAL A 187 -24.61 -16.91 -11.69
CA VAL A 187 -24.53 -17.03 -10.23
C VAL A 187 -23.72 -18.28 -9.88
N HIS A 188 -22.40 -18.13 -9.80
CA HIS A 188 -21.47 -19.18 -9.41
C HIS A 188 -21.26 -19.11 -7.90
N ARG A 189 -21.39 -20.25 -7.24
CA ARG A 189 -21.13 -20.40 -5.78
C ARG A 189 -19.67 -20.70 -5.47
N LYS A 190 -18.84 -20.81 -6.50
CA LYS A 190 -17.41 -21.15 -6.40
C LYS A 190 -16.63 -20.15 -7.24
N LEU A 191 -16.27 -19.04 -6.61
CA LEU A 191 -15.68 -17.88 -7.29
C LEU A 191 -14.30 -17.52 -6.76
N MET A 192 -13.84 -18.14 -5.67
CA MET A 192 -12.58 -17.78 -5.04
C MET A 192 -11.41 -18.41 -5.78
N HIS A 193 -10.47 -17.56 -6.16
CA HIS A 193 -9.21 -17.91 -6.82
C HIS A 193 -8.05 -17.23 -6.11
N ASP A 194 -6.91 -17.90 -6.08
CA ASP A 194 -5.64 -17.35 -5.60
C ASP A 194 -4.83 -16.75 -6.75
N ALA A 195 -4.12 -15.66 -6.46
CA ALA A 195 -3.18 -15.01 -7.37
C ALA A 195 -2.02 -14.34 -6.60
N ASP A 196 -0.99 -13.93 -7.33
CA ASP A 196 0.05 -13.05 -6.82
C ASP A 196 -0.58 -11.74 -6.31
N CYS A 197 -0.28 -11.38 -5.07
CA CYS A 197 -0.77 -10.18 -4.41
C CYS A 197 -0.35 -8.87 -5.11
N HIS A 198 0.67 -8.91 -5.96
CA HIS A 198 1.14 -7.76 -6.75
C HIS A 198 0.44 -7.63 -8.10
N SER A 199 -0.43 -8.59 -8.47
CA SER A 199 -1.27 -8.43 -9.66
C SER A 199 -2.33 -7.35 -9.44
N GLU A 200 -2.72 -6.66 -10.51
CA GLU A 200 -3.70 -5.58 -10.43
C GLU A 200 -5.11 -6.08 -10.73
N ARG A 201 -6.07 -5.74 -9.86
CA ARG A 201 -7.49 -6.09 -10.04
C ARG A 201 -8.38 -4.98 -9.49
N TYR A 202 -9.66 -5.02 -9.85
CA TYR A 202 -10.68 -4.26 -9.12
C TYR A 202 -10.84 -4.85 -7.72
N HIS A 203 -11.63 -4.23 -6.86
CA HIS A 203 -11.79 -4.71 -5.50
C HIS A 203 -13.16 -4.39 -4.94
N ILE A 204 -13.57 -5.16 -3.93
CA ILE A 204 -14.84 -5.00 -3.24
C ILE A 204 -14.53 -4.62 -1.80
N CYS A 205 -15.04 -3.47 -1.38
CA CYS A 205 -15.03 -3.07 0.03
C CYS A 205 -16.33 -3.48 0.70
N GLU A 206 -16.29 -3.87 1.97
CA GLU A 206 -17.46 -4.04 2.83
C GLU A 206 -17.34 -3.16 4.08
N GLN A 207 -18.49 -2.68 4.54
CA GLN A 207 -18.64 -2.00 5.81
C GLN A 207 -19.92 -2.50 6.48
N LYS A 208 -19.80 -3.07 7.69
CA LYS A 208 -20.96 -3.45 8.50
C LYS A 208 -21.59 -2.20 9.11
N LEU A 209 -22.91 -2.11 9.05
CA LEU A 209 -23.64 -1.05 9.76
C LEU A 209 -23.52 -1.27 11.27
N GLU A 210 -23.11 -0.26 12.01
CA GLU A 210 -23.06 -0.34 13.47
C GLU A 210 -24.47 -0.49 14.05
N LYS A 211 -24.62 -1.38 15.02
CA LYS A 211 -25.88 -1.52 15.76
C LYS A 211 -26.04 -0.32 16.72
N GLY A 212 -26.83 0.69 16.35
CA GLY A 212 -27.35 1.65 17.34
C GLY A 212 -27.47 3.13 16.98
N THR A 213 -27.84 3.50 15.76
CA THR A 213 -28.33 4.88 15.49
C THR A 213 -29.65 4.84 14.74
N TRP A 214 -30.73 4.60 15.49
CA TRP A 214 -32.11 4.88 15.09
C TRP A 214 -32.72 5.84 16.09
#